data_AF-A0A2E9J231-F1
#
_entry.id   AF-A0A2E9J231-F1
#
_cell.length_a   1.000
_cell.length_b   1.000
_cell.length_c   1.000
_cell.angle_alpha   90.00
_cell.angle_beta   90.00
_cell.angle_gamma   90.00
#
_symmetry.space_group_name_H-M   'P 1'
#
loop_
_entity.id
_entity.type
_entity.pdbx_description
1 polymer ?
#
loop_
_entity_poly.entity_id
_entity_poly.type
_entity_poly.pdbx_seq_one_letter_code
_entity_poly.pdbx_strand_id
1 'polypeptide(L)'
;MRTNELSSRKIYEGLKKAGYECDLDIWMKTPEWARVQIFQDGKTWTIEGVDAIGEGIASQTKFSNDLYIHIQIEKVFKKEEDASVENIIRRLHRSFIQSDNSAPVNNDGSSVVLFYRQYPVIADDEIGIDTVIKQFNNFTVSIQSALASAQ
;
A
#
# COMPACT_ATOMS: atom_id res chain seq x y z
N MET A 1 -14.72 -22.38 11.52
CA MET A 1 -13.58 -21.44 11.56
C MET A 1 -13.41 -20.91 10.14
N ARG A 2 -13.94 -19.72 9.84
CA ARG A 2 -13.82 -19.10 8.51
C ARG A 2 -13.28 -17.69 8.72
N THR A 3 -12.03 -17.50 8.36
CA THR A 3 -11.44 -16.18 8.13
C THR A 3 -10.38 -16.37 7.05
N ASN A 4 -10.85 -16.35 5.80
CA ASN A 4 -10.03 -16.26 4.59
C ASN A 4 -9.41 -14.85 4.45
N GLU A 5 -9.03 -14.21 5.55
CA GLU A 5 -8.51 -12.85 5.56
C GLU A 5 -7.13 -12.83 4.90
N LEU A 6 -6.95 -11.94 3.92
CA LEU A 6 -5.68 -11.66 3.24
C LEU A 6 -4.73 -10.95 4.20
N SER A 7 -4.16 -11.68 5.16
CA SER A 7 -3.08 -11.15 6.00
C SER A 7 -1.86 -10.82 5.16
N SER A 8 -1.01 -9.93 5.66
CA SER A 8 0.27 -9.60 5.03
C SER A 8 1.12 -10.85 4.75
N ARG A 9 1.05 -11.87 5.62
CA ARG A 9 1.71 -13.17 5.39
C ARG A 9 1.17 -13.93 4.17
N LYS A 10 -0.15 -14.02 4.00
CA LYS A 10 -0.75 -14.67 2.83
C LYS A 10 -0.43 -13.91 1.55
N ILE A 11 -0.46 -12.57 1.62
CA ILE A 11 -0.07 -11.71 0.49
C ILE A 11 1.39 -11.98 0.12
N TYR A 12 2.30 -11.99 1.09
CA TYR A 12 3.71 -12.31 0.87
C TYR A 12 3.90 -13.69 0.22
N GLU A 13 3.29 -14.74 0.75
CA GLU A 13 3.40 -16.09 0.17
C GLU A 13 2.87 -16.15 -1.26
N GLY A 14 1.75 -15.46 -1.52
CA GLY A 14 1.16 -15.38 -2.86
C GLY A 14 2.06 -14.63 -3.85
N LEU A 15 2.63 -13.49 -3.46
CA LEU A 15 3.57 -12.72 -4.26
C LEU A 15 4.85 -13.50 -4.56
N LYS A 16 5.43 -14.19 -3.57
CA LYS A 16 6.61 -15.06 -3.77
C LYS A 16 6.33 -16.17 -4.77
N LYS A 17 5.15 -16.82 -4.69
CA LYS A 17 4.73 -17.84 -5.67
C LYS A 17 4.56 -17.28 -7.08
N ALA A 18 4.12 -16.02 -7.20
CA ALA A 18 4.02 -15.32 -8.48
C ALA A 18 5.36 -14.78 -9.01
N GLY A 19 6.46 -14.96 -8.27
CA GLY A 19 7.81 -14.59 -8.71
C GLY A 19 8.25 -13.17 -8.35
N TYR A 20 7.51 -12.47 -7.49
CA TYR A 20 7.92 -11.15 -7.02
C TYR A 20 9.13 -11.23 -6.07
N GLU A 21 10.07 -10.30 -6.23
CA GLU A 21 11.11 -10.05 -5.24
C GLU A 21 10.50 -9.25 -4.09
N CYS A 22 10.26 -9.91 -2.96
CA CYS A 22 9.64 -9.30 -1.80
C CYS A 22 10.08 -9.96 -0.50
N ASP A 23 9.95 -9.18 0.58
CA ASP A 23 10.20 -9.58 1.97
C ASP A 23 8.98 -9.29 2.85
N LEU A 24 8.87 -10.03 3.95
CA LEU A 24 7.86 -9.82 4.98
C LEU A 24 8.52 -9.13 6.18
N ASP A 25 8.19 -7.86 6.38
CA ASP A 25 8.67 -7.04 7.50
C ASP A 25 7.69 -7.18 8.67
N ILE A 26 8.14 -7.81 9.77
CA ILE A 26 7.33 -8.13 10.95
C ILE A 26 7.85 -7.30 12.12
N TRP A 27 7.03 -6.40 12.64
CA TRP A 27 7.40 -5.58 13.81
C TRP A 27 6.73 -6.03 15.11
N MET A 28 5.69 -6.88 15.04
CA MET A 28 5.12 -7.56 16.20
C MET A 28 4.80 -9.01 15.86
N LYS A 29 5.10 -9.95 16.76
CA LYS A 29 4.88 -11.40 16.52
C LYS A 29 3.56 -11.93 17.07
N THR A 30 3.00 -11.32 18.12
CA THR A 30 1.79 -11.80 18.79
C THR A 30 0.95 -10.63 19.36
N PRO A 31 -0.19 -10.26 18.75
CA PRO A 31 -0.61 -10.68 17.40
C PRO A 31 0.42 -10.26 16.35
N GLU A 32 0.47 -10.98 15.22
CA GLU A 32 1.41 -10.66 14.15
C GLU A 32 0.99 -9.36 13.45
N TRP A 33 1.87 -8.36 13.47
CA TRP A 33 1.75 -7.14 12.68
C TRP A 33 2.90 -7.10 11.69
N ALA A 34 2.53 -7.10 10.41
CA ALA A 34 3.50 -7.27 9.34
C ALA A 34 3.05 -6.54 8.07
N ARG A 35 4.01 -6.26 7.19
CA ARG A 35 3.79 -5.67 5.86
C ARG A 35 4.71 -6.35 4.86
N VAL A 36 4.30 -6.34 3.60
CA VAL A 36 5.08 -6.90 2.50
C VAL A 36 5.82 -5.77 1.82
N GLN A 37 7.14 -5.86 1.76
CA GLN A 37 7.98 -4.96 0.98
C GLN A 37 8.29 -5.62 -0.37
N ILE A 38 7.94 -4.97 -1.47
CA ILE A 38 8.15 -5.44 -2.84
C ILE A 38 9.24 -4.57 -3.48
N PHE A 39 10.27 -5.20 -4.02
CA PHE A 39 11.39 -4.53 -4.66
C PHE A 39 11.19 -4.58 -6.18
N GLN A 40 10.90 -3.43 -6.78
CA GLN A 40 10.63 -3.35 -8.22
C GLN A 40 11.08 -2.01 -8.80
N ASP A 41 11.81 -2.04 -9.91
CA ASP A 41 12.29 -0.85 -10.65
C ASP A 41 13.07 0.14 -9.77
N GLY A 42 13.93 -0.39 -8.88
CA GLY A 42 14.73 0.39 -7.93
C GLY A 42 13.91 1.08 -6.84
N LYS A 43 12.65 0.69 -6.64
CA LYS A 43 11.74 1.23 -5.63
C LYS A 43 11.30 0.12 -4.67
N THR A 44 11.01 0.54 -3.45
CA THR A 44 10.37 -0.32 -2.44
C THR A 44 8.91 0.08 -2.32
N TRP A 45 8.03 -0.85 -2.60
CA TRP A 45 6.59 -0.70 -2.44
C TRP A 45 6.12 -1.47 -1.22
N THR A 46 5.08 -0.99 -0.57
CA THR A 46 4.55 -1.65 0.63
C THR A 46 3.11 -2.07 0.39
N ILE A 47 2.78 -3.31 0.76
CA ILE A 47 1.41 -3.80 0.87
C ILE A 47 1.15 -4.27 2.30
N GLU A 48 0.11 -3.75 2.92
CA GLU A 48 -0.41 -4.23 4.21
C GLU A 48 -1.72 -4.95 3.96
N GLY A 49 -1.80 -6.18 4.46
CA GLY A 49 -3.01 -6.98 4.47
C GLY A 49 -3.91 -6.66 5.65
N VAL A 50 -4.97 -7.43 5.79
CA VAL A 50 -5.88 -7.34 6.93
C VAL A 50 -5.24 -8.04 8.13
N ASP A 51 -4.93 -7.27 9.17
CA ASP A 51 -4.48 -7.82 10.45
C ASP A 51 -5.69 -8.40 11.19
N ALA A 52 -5.59 -9.69 11.51
CA ALA A 52 -6.66 -10.56 12.02
C ALA A 52 -7.76 -9.85 12.85
N ILE A 53 -9.02 -10.10 12.49
CA ILE A 53 -10.15 -9.89 13.39
C ILE A 53 -10.01 -10.88 14.56
N GLY A 54 -9.35 -10.45 15.64
CA GLY A 54 -9.35 -11.23 16.88
C GLY A 54 -10.79 -11.47 17.37
N GLU A 55 -11.03 -12.57 18.10
CA GLU A 55 -12.36 -12.93 18.63
C GLU A 55 -13.03 -11.83 19.50
N GLY A 56 -12.31 -10.75 19.83
CA GLY A 56 -12.83 -9.56 20.49
C GLY A 56 -13.30 -8.40 19.57
N ILE A 57 -12.97 -8.41 18.28
CA ILE A 57 -13.33 -7.33 17.33
C ILE A 57 -14.61 -7.70 16.54
N ALA A 58 -14.83 -8.99 16.28
CA ALA A 58 -15.95 -9.49 15.49
C ALA A 58 -17.34 -9.27 16.13
N SER A 59 -17.42 -8.96 17.42
CA SER A 59 -18.70 -8.92 18.14
C SER A 59 -19.50 -7.62 17.96
N GLN A 60 -18.98 -6.60 17.26
CA GLN A 60 -19.65 -5.29 17.19
C GLN A 60 -20.00 -4.74 15.81
N THR A 61 -19.56 -5.33 14.69
CA THR A 61 -19.80 -4.68 13.40
C THR A 61 -20.15 -5.69 12.30
N LYS A 62 -21.46 -5.85 12.07
CA LYS A 62 -22.05 -6.46 10.85
C LYS A 62 -21.76 -5.66 9.56
N PHE A 63 -20.90 -4.64 9.64
CA PHE A 63 -20.22 -3.92 8.56
C PHE A 63 -18.90 -3.40 9.16
N SER A 64 -17.80 -4.15 9.12
CA SER A 64 -16.49 -3.59 9.50
C SER A 64 -15.97 -2.78 8.32
N ASN A 65 -16.31 -1.49 8.27
CA ASN A 65 -15.85 -0.53 7.25
C ASN A 65 -14.31 -0.34 7.22
N ASP A 66 -13.55 -1.11 8.00
CA ASP A 66 -12.12 -0.95 8.24
C ASP A 66 -11.28 -2.13 7.71
N LEU A 67 -11.86 -3.07 6.94
CA LEU A 67 -11.06 -4.09 6.25
C LEU A 67 -10.60 -3.55 4.91
N TYR A 68 -9.31 -3.28 4.76
CA TYR A 68 -8.71 -2.84 3.52
C TYR A 68 -7.36 -3.50 3.30
N ILE A 69 -7.01 -3.64 2.02
CA ILE A 69 -5.61 -3.83 1.62
C ILE A 69 -5.05 -2.44 1.37
N HIS A 70 -3.94 -2.14 2.03
CA HIS A 70 -3.27 -0.86 1.89
C HIS A 70 -2.06 -1.01 0.98
N ILE A 71 -1.98 -0.24 -0.10
CA ILE A 71 -0.82 -0.22 -1.00
C ILE A 71 -0.23 1.19 -0.97
N GLN A 72 1.09 1.29 -0.77
CA GLN A 72 1.77 2.57 -0.64
C GLN A 72 3.20 2.60 -1.18
N ILE A 73 3.70 3.81 -1.41
CA ILE A 73 5.08 4.12 -1.76
C ILE A 73 5.47 5.50 -1.24
N GLU A 74 6.69 5.63 -0.73
CA GLU A 74 7.30 6.93 -0.43
C GLU A 74 8.12 7.43 -1.62
N LYS A 75 7.96 8.71 -1.96
CA LYS A 75 8.82 9.39 -2.94
C LYS A 75 9.46 10.60 -2.29
N VAL A 76 10.79 10.66 -2.40
CA VAL A 76 11.59 11.85 -2.07
C VAL A 76 11.61 12.77 -3.29
N PHE A 77 11.12 14.00 -3.14
CA PHE A 77 11.22 15.07 -4.14
C PHE A 77 12.28 16.06 -3.73
N LYS A 78 13.13 16.47 -4.67
CA LYS A 78 14.13 17.52 -4.43
C LYS A 78 13.46 18.89 -4.42
N LYS A 79 14.11 19.86 -3.77
CA LYS A 79 13.62 21.24 -3.66
C LYS A 79 13.28 21.87 -5.02
N GLU A 80 14.07 21.59 -6.05
CA GLU A 80 13.85 22.08 -7.40
C GLU A 80 12.60 21.50 -8.10
N GLU A 81 12.00 20.45 -7.53
CA GLU A 81 10.83 19.75 -8.08
C GLU A 81 9.49 20.29 -7.52
N ASP A 82 9.47 21.26 -6.61
CA ASP A 82 8.27 21.68 -5.85
C ASP A 82 7.02 21.92 -6.72
N ALA A 83 7.14 22.69 -7.81
CA ALA A 83 6.02 22.95 -8.73
C ALA A 83 5.52 21.68 -9.45
N SER A 84 6.40 20.70 -9.64
CA SER A 84 6.05 19.40 -10.20
C SER A 84 5.33 18.50 -9.18
N VAL A 85 5.67 18.61 -7.89
CA VAL A 85 5.06 17.83 -6.80
C VAL A 85 3.56 18.08 -6.72
N GLU A 86 3.12 19.34 -6.72
CA GLU A 86 1.69 19.68 -6.65
C GLU A 86 0.91 19.11 -7.84
N ASN A 87 1.50 19.15 -9.05
CA ASN A 87 0.87 18.62 -10.25
C ASN A 87 0.77 17.09 -10.21
N ILE A 88 1.81 16.41 -9.72
CA ILE A 88 1.82 14.95 -9.51
C ILE A 88 0.73 14.56 -8.51
N ILE A 89 0.70 15.21 -7.34
CA ILE A 89 -0.31 14.98 -6.30
C ILE A 89 -1.72 15.14 -6.88
N ARG A 90 -1.99 16.26 -7.55
CA ARG A 90 -3.30 16.54 -8.14
C ARG A 90 -3.72 15.47 -9.16
N ARG A 91 -2.79 14.95 -9.97
CA ARG A 91 -3.06 13.89 -10.94
C ARG A 91 -3.35 12.55 -10.28
N LEU A 92 -2.59 12.21 -9.24
CA LEU A 92 -2.77 10.98 -8.48
C LEU A 92 -4.08 10.99 -7.69
N HIS A 93 -4.48 12.13 -7.12
CA HIS A 93 -5.77 12.30 -6.46
C HIS A 93 -6.95 12.05 -7.42
N ARG A 94 -6.85 12.51 -8.68
CA ARG A 94 -7.85 12.20 -9.73
C ARG A 94 -7.92 10.70 -10.07
N SER A 95 -6.88 9.95 -9.73
CA SER A 95 -6.79 8.49 -9.91
C SER A 95 -7.12 7.72 -8.62
N PHE A 96 -7.73 8.39 -7.64
CA PHE A 96 -8.09 7.84 -6.32
C PHE A 96 -6.88 7.34 -5.50
N ILE A 97 -5.69 7.89 -5.76
CA ILE A 97 -4.50 7.69 -4.94
C ILE A 97 -4.37 8.91 -4.04
N GLN A 98 -4.33 8.68 -2.73
CA GLN A 98 -4.16 9.70 -1.72
C GLN A 98 -2.67 10.01 -1.52
N SER A 99 -2.39 11.13 -0.85
CA SER A 99 -1.03 11.52 -0.49
C SER A 99 -0.96 12.07 0.92
N ASP A 100 0.13 11.79 1.63
CA ASP A 100 0.53 12.44 2.87
C ASP A 100 1.92 13.05 2.69
N ASN A 101 2.01 14.37 2.88
CA ASN A 101 3.23 15.16 2.81
C ASN A 101 3.47 15.92 4.11
N SER A 102 2.99 15.40 5.24
CA SER A 102 3.16 15.98 6.58
C SER A 102 4.56 15.77 7.16
N ALA A 103 5.37 14.89 6.57
CA ALA A 103 6.75 14.67 6.97
C ALA A 103 7.56 15.98 6.89
N PRO A 104 8.43 16.27 7.87
CA PRO A 104 9.28 17.44 7.83
C PRO A 104 10.16 17.48 6.57
N VAL A 105 10.34 18.68 6.01
CA VAL A 105 11.29 18.90 4.92
C VAL A 105 12.71 18.63 5.44
N ASN A 106 13.49 17.87 4.67
CA ASN A 106 14.87 17.52 5.00
C ASN A 106 15.77 18.76 4.97
N ASN A 107 16.96 18.65 5.58
CA ASN A 107 17.93 19.75 5.66
C ASN A 107 18.41 20.25 4.28
N ASP A 108 18.37 19.40 3.25
CA ASP A 108 18.70 19.74 1.86
C ASP A 108 17.53 20.38 1.09
N GLY A 109 16.37 20.57 1.76
CA GLY A 109 15.15 21.08 1.16
C GLY A 109 14.32 20.03 0.44
N SER A 110 14.72 18.75 0.44
CA SER A 110 13.90 17.67 -0.14
C SER A 110 12.68 17.35 0.74
N SER A 111 11.57 16.98 0.11
CA SER A 111 10.33 16.60 0.79
C SER A 111 10.01 15.12 0.53
N VAL A 112 9.45 14.46 1.55
CA VAL A 112 8.95 13.09 1.41
C VAL A 112 7.44 13.14 1.26
N VAL A 113 6.92 12.49 0.23
CA VAL A 113 5.49 12.31 0.03
C VAL A 113 5.18 10.82 0.01
N LEU A 114 4.31 10.39 0.91
CA LEU A 114 3.71 9.07 0.91
C LEU A 114 2.51 9.08 -0.03
N PHE A 115 2.49 8.20 -1.03
CA PHE A 115 1.31 7.96 -1.86
C PHE A 115 0.71 6.62 -1.49
N TYR A 116 -0.61 6.57 -1.37
CA TYR A 116 -1.28 5.35 -0.94
C TYR A 116 -2.68 5.20 -1.50
N ARG A 117 -3.16 3.96 -1.49
CA ARG A 117 -4.55 3.62 -1.79
C ARG A 117 -5.01 2.46 -0.93
N GLN A 118 -6.20 2.60 -0.36
CA GLN A 118 -6.88 1.55 0.37
C GLN A 118 -7.92 0.88 -0.55
N TYR A 119 -7.87 -0.44 -0.63
CA TYR A 119 -8.82 -1.26 -1.37
C TYR A 119 -9.73 -1.97 -0.37
N PRO A 120 -11.03 -1.62 -0.29
CA PRO A 120 -11.93 -2.21 0.67
C PRO A 120 -12.08 -3.71 0.41
N VAL A 121 -12.13 -4.48 1.50
CA VAL A 121 -12.34 -5.92 1.52
C VAL A 121 -13.74 -6.20 2.07
N ILE A 122 -14.53 -6.96 1.32
CA ILE A 122 -15.85 -7.40 1.78
C ILE A 122 -15.63 -8.62 2.68
N ALA A 123 -16.13 -8.56 3.92
CA ALA A 123 -16.12 -9.73 4.80
C ALA A 123 -16.85 -10.90 4.13
N ASP A 124 -16.29 -12.10 4.23
CA ASP A 124 -16.75 -13.33 3.56
C ASP A 124 -16.46 -13.44 2.04
N ASP A 125 -15.86 -12.42 1.41
CA ASP A 125 -15.35 -12.55 0.03
C ASP A 125 -13.97 -13.22 0.03
N GLU A 126 -13.76 -14.13 -0.91
CA GLU A 126 -12.45 -14.76 -1.12
C GLU A 126 -11.66 -13.91 -2.11
N ILE A 127 -11.01 -12.87 -1.60
CA ILE A 127 -10.09 -12.09 -2.44
C ILE A 127 -8.85 -12.94 -2.71
N GLY A 128 -8.75 -13.43 -3.94
CA GLY A 128 -7.57 -14.14 -4.42
C GLY A 128 -6.35 -13.22 -4.55
N ILE A 129 -5.16 -13.82 -4.42
CA ILE A 129 -3.88 -13.10 -4.61
C ILE A 129 -3.81 -12.40 -5.98
N ASP A 130 -4.40 -12.96 -7.02
CA ASP A 130 -4.43 -12.36 -8.36
C ASP A 130 -5.10 -10.98 -8.37
N THR A 131 -6.13 -10.78 -7.54
CA THR A 131 -6.76 -9.47 -7.36
C THR A 131 -5.80 -8.50 -6.69
N VAL A 132 -5.08 -8.92 -5.65
CA VAL A 132 -4.07 -8.09 -4.97
C VAL A 132 -2.97 -7.67 -5.94
N ILE A 133 -2.44 -8.62 -6.71
CA ILE A 133 -1.43 -8.38 -7.75
C ILE A 133 -1.93 -7.38 -8.78
N LYS A 134 -3.18 -7.55 -9.26
CA LYS A 134 -3.78 -6.61 -10.21
C LYS A 134 -3.89 -5.20 -9.64
N GLN A 135 -4.35 -5.05 -8.39
CA GLN A 135 -4.45 -3.74 -7.75
C GLN A 135 -3.08 -3.10 -7.50
N PHE A 136 -2.08 -3.91 -7.12
CA PHE A 136 -0.69 -3.48 -7.01
C PHE A 136 -0.16 -2.96 -8.36
N ASN A 137 -0.29 -3.74 -9.43
CA ASN A 137 0.17 -3.34 -10.75
C ASN A 137 -0.55 -2.07 -11.26
N ASN A 138 -1.86 -1.93 -11.03
CA ASN A 138 -2.58 -0.71 -11.39
C ASN A 138 -2.08 0.52 -10.60
N PHE A 139 -1.78 0.34 -9.31
CA PHE A 139 -1.22 1.38 -8.47
C PHE A 139 0.16 1.81 -8.96
N THR A 140 1.07 0.85 -9.20
CA THR A 140 2.43 1.14 -9.69
C THR A 140 2.40 1.88 -11.03
N VAL A 141 1.59 1.45 -11.99
CA VAL A 141 1.43 2.12 -13.30
C VAL A 141 0.94 3.56 -13.14
N SER A 142 -0.02 3.79 -12.25
CA SER A 142 -0.56 5.14 -12.00
C SER A 142 0.50 6.07 -11.41
N ILE A 143 1.28 5.59 -10.44
CA ILE A 143 2.41 6.33 -9.86
C ILE A 143 3.47 6.62 -10.93
N GLN A 144 3.93 5.59 -11.64
CA GLN A 144 4.98 5.73 -12.66
C GLN A 144 4.57 6.68 -13.78
N SER A 145 3.32 6.60 -14.26
CA SER A 145 2.79 7.49 -15.30
C SER A 145 2.74 8.95 -14.83
N ALA A 146 2.35 9.20 -13.57
CA ALA A 146 2.34 10.55 -13.02
C ALA A 146 3.75 11.12 -12.90
N LEU A 147 4.70 10.34 -12.38
CA LEU A 147 6.10 10.75 -12.22
C LEU A 147 6.80 11.03 -13.58
N ALA A 148 6.56 10.19 -14.59
CA ALA A 148 7.19 10.35 -15.91
C ALA A 148 6.68 11.59 -16.66
N SER A 149 5.43 12.00 -16.44
CA SER A 149 4.83 13.16 -17.12
C SER A 149 5.24 14.52 -16.56
N ALA A 150 6.00 14.53 -15.47
CA ALA A 150 6.46 15.74 -14.78
C ALA A 150 7.91 16.12 -15.13
N GLN A 151 8.58 15.29 -15.95
CA GLN A 151 9.88 15.54 -16.56
C GLN A 151 9.72 16.23 -17.91
#